data_AF-F6DJJ8-F1
#
_entry.id   AF-F6DJJ8-F1
#
_cell.length_a   1.000
_cell.length_b   1.000
_cell.length_c   1.000
_cell.angle_alpha   90.00
_cell.angle_beta   90.00
_cell.angle_gamma   90.00
#
_symmetry.space_group_name_H-M   'P 1'
#
loop_
_entity.id
_entity.type
_entity.pdbx_description
1 polymer ?
#
loop_
_entity_poly.entity_id
_entity_poly.type
_entity_poly.pdbx_seq_one_letter_code
_entity_poly.pdbx_strand_id
1 'polypeptide(L)'
;MTSEAVRDLMLYGMLMVSAAGFYAMFYALGRMWEKPSVVAFSYVFALLQAVGALGMILPPYLDPFWRYLIGFSSLVYLFVPQGMWWVVTTFHEKEHAH
;
A
#
# COMPACT_ATOMS: atom_id res chain seq x y z
N MET A 1 3.36 0.45 -27.44
CA MET A 1 2.34 0.25 -26.39
C MET A 1 0.98 0.56 -27.00
N THR A 2 0.00 -0.32 -26.84
CA THR A 2 -1.37 -0.13 -27.40
C THR A 2 -2.23 0.71 -26.45
N SER A 3 -3.35 1.25 -26.93
CA SER A 3 -4.32 1.98 -26.09
C SER A 3 -4.88 1.10 -24.96
N GLU A 4 -5.12 -0.18 -25.24
CA GLU A 4 -5.55 -1.18 -24.25
C GLU A 4 -4.49 -1.37 -23.18
N ALA A 5 -3.21 -1.52 -23.57
CA ALA A 5 -2.12 -1.66 -22.61
C ALA A 5 -1.99 -0.44 -21.68
N VAL A 6 -2.16 0.78 -22.21
CA VAL A 6 -2.15 2.01 -21.40
C VAL A 6 -3.34 2.02 -20.43
N ARG A 7 -4.54 1.71 -20.91
CA ARG A 7 -5.75 1.63 -20.07
C ARG A 7 -5.56 0.65 -18.92
N ASP A 8 -5.07 -0.55 -19.20
CA ASP A 8 -4.85 -1.58 -18.19
C ASP A 8 -3.82 -1.12 -17.15
N LEU A 9 -2.73 -0.49 -17.60
CA LEU A 9 -1.73 0.08 -16.71
C LEU A 9 -2.33 1.13 -15.77
N MET A 10 -3.19 2.01 -16.29
CA MET A 10 -3.88 3.02 -15.49
C MET A 10 -4.85 2.40 -14.49
N LEU A 11 -5.61 1.37 -14.87
CA LEU A 11 -6.55 0.68 -13.98
C LEU A 11 -5.82 -0.04 -12.86
N TYR A 12 -4.75 -0.77 -13.17
CA TYR A 12 -3.94 -1.45 -12.17
C TYR A 12 -3.18 -0.48 -11.27
N GLY A 13 -2.68 0.63 -11.82
CA GLY A 13 -2.06 1.71 -11.05
C GLY A 13 -3.05 2.37 -10.09
N MET A 14 -4.26 2.69 -10.55
CA MET A 14 -5.32 3.24 -9.71
C MET A 14 -5.74 2.27 -8.60
N LEU A 15 -5.89 0.98 -8.93
CA LEU A 15 -6.16 -0.06 -7.95
C LEU A 15 -5.06 -0.11 -6.89
N MET A 16 -3.79 -0.13 -7.31
CA MET A 16 -2.65 -0.20 -6.40
C MET A 16 -2.65 0.99 -5.43
N VAL A 17 -2.73 2.22 -5.94
CA VAL A 17 -2.65 3.43 -5.12
C VAL A 17 -3.86 3.57 -4.19
N SER A 18 -5.07 3.31 -4.70
CA SER A 18 -6.28 3.39 -3.88
C SER A 18 -6.27 2.34 -2.77
N ALA A 19 -5.87 1.12 -3.10
CA ALA A 19 -5.75 0.04 -2.12
C ALA A 19 -4.68 0.33 -1.06
N ALA A 20 -3.52 0.89 -1.45
CA ALA A 20 -2.51 1.34 -0.50
C ALA A 20 -3.06 2.39 0.48
N GLY A 21 -3.83 3.35 -0.03
CA GLY A 21 -4.49 4.38 0.79
C GLY A 21 -5.50 3.79 1.78
N PHE A 22 -6.38 2.91 1.31
CA PHE A 22 -7.34 2.23 2.18
C PHE A 22 -6.66 1.32 3.20
N TYR A 23 -5.59 0.63 2.81
CA TYR A 23 -4.80 -0.18 3.73
C TYR A 23 -4.28 0.66 4.89
N ALA A 24 -3.60 1.78 4.60
CA ALA A 24 -3.08 2.69 5.62
C ALA A 24 -4.20 3.25 6.52
N MET A 25 -5.32 3.67 5.91
CA MET A 25 -6.46 4.24 6.62
C MET A 25 -7.09 3.25 7.60
N PHE A 26 -7.46 2.05 7.13
CA PHE A 26 -8.08 1.04 8.00
C PHE A 26 -7.11 0.47 9.02
N TYR A 27 -5.82 0.35 8.67
CA TYR A 27 -4.80 -0.05 9.63
C TYR A 27 -4.73 0.95 10.79
N ALA A 28 -4.56 2.24 10.49
CA ALA A 28 -4.51 3.29 11.50
C ALA A 28 -5.81 3.36 12.31
N LEU A 29 -6.98 3.30 11.65
CA LEU A 29 -8.28 3.29 12.32
C LEU A 29 -8.45 2.11 13.28
N GLY A 30 -8.05 0.91 12.85
CA GLY A 30 -8.09 -0.28 13.70
C GLY A 30 -7.15 -0.19 14.90
N ARG A 31 -6.00 0.48 14.75
CA ARG A 31 -5.09 0.75 15.87
C ARG A 31 -5.64 1.81 16.83
N MET A 32 -6.22 2.90 16.31
CA MET A 32 -6.83 3.96 17.14
C MET A 32 -8.04 3.47 17.94
N TRP A 33 -8.87 2.59 17.36
CA TRP A 33 -10.04 2.02 18.04
C TRP A 33 -9.74 0.76 18.83
N GLU A 34 -8.49 0.31 18.87
CA GLU A 34 -8.09 -0.96 19.49
C GLU A 34 -8.92 -2.15 19.00
N LYS A 35 -9.27 -2.16 17.70
CA LYS A 35 -10.07 -3.22 17.05
C LYS A 35 -9.20 -4.06 16.11
N PRO A 36 -8.72 -5.23 16.56
CA PRO A 36 -7.89 -6.13 15.74
C PRO A 36 -8.59 -6.58 14.45
N SER A 37 -9.92 -6.68 14.45
CA SER A 37 -10.70 -7.06 13.27
C SER A 37 -10.59 -6.04 12.14
N VAL A 38 -10.51 -4.74 12.46
CA VAL A 38 -10.35 -3.67 11.47
C VAL A 38 -8.92 -3.67 10.90
N VAL A 39 -7.92 -3.93 11.75
CA VAL A 39 -6.54 -4.15 11.30
C VAL A 39 -6.46 -5.37 10.39
N ALA A 40 -7.09 -6.48 10.75
CA ALA A 40 -7.14 -7.69 9.91
C ALA A 40 -7.81 -7.40 8.56
N PHE A 41 -8.93 -6.67 8.57
CA PHE A 41 -9.63 -6.24 7.35
C PHE A 41 -8.76 -5.35 6.46
N SER A 42 -7.93 -4.48 7.04
CA SER A 42 -7.03 -3.61 6.27
C SER A 42 -6.10 -4.41 5.34
N TYR A 43 -5.68 -5.62 5.72
CA TYR A 43 -4.80 -6.46 4.90
C TYR A 43 -5.47 -6.98 3.61
N VAL A 44 -6.79 -6.94 3.50
CA VAL A 44 -7.48 -7.16 2.21
C VAL A 44 -7.04 -6.12 1.19
N PHE A 45 -6.90 -4.86 1.61
CA PHE A 45 -6.41 -3.80 0.74
C PHE A 45 -4.90 -3.92 0.46
N ALA A 46 -4.12 -4.43 1.40
CA ALA A 46 -2.72 -4.77 1.14
C ALA A 46 -2.59 -5.85 0.03
N LEU A 47 -3.48 -6.86 0.04
CA LEU A 47 -3.55 -7.85 -1.05
C LEU A 47 -3.97 -7.21 -2.37
N LEU A 48 -4.99 -6.34 -2.38
CA LEU A 48 -5.43 -5.63 -3.59
C LEU A 48 -4.33 -4.74 -4.17
N GLN A 49 -3.55 -4.08 -3.31
CA GLN A 49 -2.37 -3.33 -3.71
C GLN A 49 -1.36 -4.23 -4.43
N ALA A 50 -1.07 -5.41 -3.87
CA ALA A 50 -0.17 -6.38 -4.50
C ALA A 50 -0.72 -6.88 -5.85
N VAL A 51 -2.02 -7.12 -5.96
CA VAL A 51 -2.67 -7.48 -7.23
C VAL A 51 -2.54 -6.37 -8.27
N GLY A 52 -2.76 -5.11 -7.88
CA GLY A 52 -2.54 -3.95 -8.75
C GLY A 52 -1.09 -3.85 -9.23
N ALA A 53 -0.13 -4.06 -8.33
CA ALA A 53 1.29 -4.08 -8.68
C ALA A 53 1.64 -5.19 -9.68
N LEU A 54 1.17 -6.41 -9.43
CA LEU A 54 1.39 -7.56 -10.33
C LEU A 54 0.77 -7.31 -11.71
N GLY A 55 -0.42 -6.70 -11.77
CA GLY A 55 -1.07 -6.31 -13.03
C GLY A 55 -0.24 -5.32 -13.87
N MET A 56 0.58 -4.48 -13.23
CA MET A 56 1.52 -3.59 -13.94
C MET A 56 2.85 -4.27 -14.28
N ILE A 57 3.34 -5.20 -13.44
CA ILE A 57 4.68 -5.79 -13.57
C ILE A 57 4.70 -7.01 -14.50
N LEU A 58 3.66 -7.84 -14.54
CA LEU A 58 3.67 -9.07 -15.33
C LEU A 58 3.68 -8.82 -16.85
N PRO A 59 2.88 -7.89 -17.40
CA PRO A 59 2.91 -7.61 -18.82
C PRO A 59 4.24 -6.99 -19.26
N PRO A 60 4.75 -7.30 -20.47
CA PRO A 60 6.02 -6.79 -20.97
C PRO A 60 5.92 -5.34 -21.52
N TYR A 61 5.00 -4.53 -20.99
CA TYR A 61 4.76 -3.17 -21.48
C TYR A 61 5.73 -2.14 -20.91
N LEU A 62 6.23 -2.40 -19.71
CA LEU A 62 7.14 -1.50 -18.99
C LEU A 62 8.58 -1.98 -19.10
N ASP A 63 9.50 -1.03 -19.21
CA ASP A 63 10.92 -1.33 -19.10
C ASP A 63 11.25 -1.98 -17.74
N PRO A 64 12.28 -2.84 -17.68
CA PRO A 64 12.66 -3.53 -16.45
C PRO A 64 12.85 -2.61 -15.24
N PHE A 65 13.42 -1.43 -15.45
CA PHE A 65 13.59 -0.41 -14.41
C PHE A 65 12.26 -0.08 -13.70
N TRP A 66 11.21 0.23 -14.46
CA TRP A 66 9.90 0.57 -13.90
C TRP A 66 9.24 -0.61 -13.20
N ARG A 67 9.41 -1.82 -13.75
CA ARG A 67 8.90 -3.06 -13.14
C ARG A 67 9.54 -3.30 -11.77
N TYR A 68 10.85 -3.13 -11.67
CA TYR A 68 11.56 -3.25 -10.38
C TYR A 68 11.17 -2.14 -9.41
N LEU A 69 11.02 -0.89 -9.87
CA LEU A 69 10.60 0.21 -9.02
C LEU A 69 9.19 -0.01 -8.44
N ILE A 70 8.24 -0.46 -9.27
CA ILE A 70 6.90 -0.81 -8.82
C ILE A 70 6.97 -1.96 -7.82
N GLY A 71 7.67 -3.06 -8.15
CA GLY A 71 7.77 -4.21 -7.26
C GLY A 71 8.38 -3.86 -5.89
N PHE A 72 9.47 -3.10 -5.90
CA PHE A 72 10.11 -2.61 -4.68
C PHE A 72 9.19 -1.68 -3.89
N SER A 73 8.58 -0.70 -4.54
CA SER A 73 7.68 0.25 -3.86
C SER A 73 6.47 -0.46 -3.26
N SER A 74 5.84 -1.40 -3.97
CA SER A 74 4.74 -2.21 -3.45
C SER A 74 5.13 -2.99 -2.21
N LEU A 75 6.35 -3.56 -2.15
CA LEU A 75 6.85 -4.23 -0.95
C LEU A 75 7.03 -3.26 0.20
N VAL A 76 7.64 -2.09 -0.03
CA VAL A 76 7.82 -1.06 1.00
C VAL A 76 6.47 -0.61 1.54
N TYR A 77 5.49 -0.34 0.67
CA TYR A 77 4.15 0.10 1.07
C TYR A 77 3.40 -0.91 1.95
N LEU A 78 3.77 -2.20 1.97
CA LEU A 78 3.19 -3.18 2.91
C LEU A 78 3.60 -2.92 4.37
N PHE A 79 4.71 -2.22 4.59
CA PHE A 79 5.27 -1.97 5.92
C PHE A 79 5.14 -0.51 6.36
N VAL A 80 4.80 0.40 5.44
CA VAL A 80 4.65 1.84 5.72
C VAL A 80 3.61 2.08 6.82
N PRO A 81 2.38 1.51 6.81
CA PRO A 81 1.41 1.78 7.87
C PRO A 81 1.89 1.40 9.28
N GLN A 82 2.57 0.26 9.41
CA GLN A 82 3.12 -0.23 10.67
C GLN A 82 4.27 0.67 11.14
N GLY A 83 5.19 1.02 10.23
CA GLY A 83 6.32 1.90 10.52
C GLY A 83 5.87 3.29 10.94
N MET A 84 4.93 3.88 10.19
CA MET A 84 4.36 5.19 10.50
C MET A 84 3.60 5.18 11.83
N TRP A 85 2.81 4.14 12.10
CA TRP A 85 2.14 4.00 13.38
C TRP A 85 3.13 3.97 14.55
N TRP A 86 4.18 3.16 14.45
CA TRP A 86 5.22 3.07 15.48
C TRP A 86 5.92 4.42 15.71
N VAL A 87 6.24 5.14 14.64
CA VAL A 87 6.83 6.48 14.73
C VAL A 87 5.90 7.42 15.50
N VAL A 88 4.62 7.49 15.12
CA VAL A 88 3.63 8.37 15.76
C VAL A 88 3.46 8.05 17.24
N THR A 89 3.31 6.77 17.61
CA THR A 89 3.17 6.39 19.02
C THR A 89 4.42 6.70 19.83
N THR A 90 5.60 6.46 19.26
CA THR A 90 6.88 6.76 19.93
C THR A 90 7.07 8.27 20.17
N PHE A 91 6.66 9.11 19.22
CA PHE A 91 6.69 10.57 19.41
C PHE A 91 5.71 11.01 20.49
N HIS A 92 4.48 10.49 20.46
CA HIS A 92 3.45 10.84 21.44
C HIS A 92 3.85 10.45 22.88
N GLU A 93 4.42 9.25 23.06
CA GLU A 93 4.94 8.81 24.36
C GLU A 93 6.07 9.71 24.87
N LYS A 94 6.96 10.17 23.99
CA LYS A 94 8.05 11.09 24.35
C LYS A 94 7.54 12.47 24.73
N GLU A 95 6.52 12.98 24.07
CA GLU A 95 5.90 14.27 24.41
C GLU A 95 5.21 14.23 25.78
N HIS A 96 4.57 13.12 26.14
CA HIS A 96 3.89 12.96 27.42
C HIS A 96 4.81 12.58 28.60
N ALA A 97 6.08 12.25 28.34
CA ALA A 97 7.08 11.97 29.37
C ALA A 97 7.80 13.24 29.88
N HIS A 98 7.57 14.39 29.24
CA HIS A 98 8.07 15.72 29.63
C HIS A 98 7.00 16.55 30.33
#